data_AF-A0A8J4B1C9-F1
#
_entry.id   AF-A0A8J4B1C9-F1
#
_cell.length_a   1.000
_cell.length_b   1.000
_cell.length_c   1.000
_cell.angle_alpha   90.00
_cell.angle_beta   90.00
_cell.angle_gamma   90.00
#
_symmetry.space_group_name_H-M   'P 1'
#
loop_
_entity.id
_entity.type
_entity.pdbx_description
1 polymer ?
#
loop_
_entity_poly.entity_id
_entity_poly.type
_entity_poly.pdbx_seq_one_letter_code
_entity_poly.pdbx_strand_id
1 'polypeptide(L)'
;MAARFEEVAQVPKECANCGATDDLLRCSRCRTEWFCSLACHKAYWPFHRDGCKRNEFADAMEESDPRFAAWLRRHGKQAILGDAEVDRLERASRAVSGPGREDVMHSMYGKLDPKPEGPKYSLDEKLRVQERERQEAMKTQLMNRQDAAWSAITIDPDMGLECARPS
;
A
#
# COMPACT_ATOMS: atom_id res chain seq x y z
N MET A 1 -14.02 -4.60 -16.79
CA MET A 1 -13.83 -5.44 -15.59
C MET A 1 -14.49 -4.73 -14.42
N ALA A 2 -15.69 -5.17 -14.03
CA ALA A 2 -16.43 -4.57 -12.94
C ALA A 2 -15.70 -4.88 -11.62
N ALA A 3 -15.33 -3.83 -10.87
CA ALA A 3 -14.76 -3.97 -9.54
C ALA A 3 -15.76 -4.76 -8.67
N ARG A 4 -15.35 -5.94 -8.22
CA ARG A 4 -16.08 -6.70 -7.22
C ARG A 4 -16.01 -5.92 -5.92
N PHE A 5 -17.05 -5.12 -5.64
CA PHE A 5 -17.27 -4.53 -4.34
C PHE A 5 -17.54 -5.69 -3.38
N GLU A 6 -16.52 -6.10 -2.62
CA GLU A 6 -16.72 -7.01 -1.50
C GLU A 6 -17.72 -6.37 -0.53
N GLU A 7 -18.85 -7.04 -0.35
CA GLU A 7 -19.80 -6.76 0.72
C GLU A 7 -19.09 -6.95 2.05
N VAL A 8 -18.62 -5.85 2.62
CA VAL A 8 -17.96 -5.85 3.92
C VAL A 8 -19.00 -6.20 4.97
N ALA A 9 -18.97 -7.46 5.43
CA ALA A 9 -19.76 -7.92 6.56
C ALA A 9 -19.57 -6.94 7.74
N GLN A 10 -20.69 -6.36 8.19
CA GLN A 10 -20.71 -5.44 9.32
C GLN A 10 -20.34 -6.23 10.58
N VAL A 11 -19.13 -6.01 11.10
CA VAL A 11 -18.72 -6.58 12.38
C VAL A 11 -19.63 -5.97 13.47
N PRO A 12 -20.28 -6.79 14.33
CA PRO A 12 -21.10 -6.26 15.41
C PRO A 12 -20.24 -5.35 16.30
N LYS A 13 -20.79 -4.19 16.63
CA LYS A 13 -20.11 -3.22 17.50
C LYS A 13 -20.32 -3.69 18.93
N GLU A 14 -19.23 -3.85 19.68
CA GLU A 14 -19.23 -4.26 21.08
C GLU A 14 -18.22 -3.44 21.86
N CYS A 15 -18.38 -3.38 23.18
CA CYS A 15 -17.45 -2.67 24.04
C CYS A 15 -16.13 -3.43 24.13
N ALA A 16 -15.02 -2.78 23.77
CA ALA A 16 -13.68 -3.39 23.83
C ALA A 16 -13.23 -3.85 25.23
N ASN A 17 -13.85 -3.35 26.29
CA ASN A 17 -13.51 -3.71 27.68
C ASN A 17 -14.38 -4.83 28.25
N CYS A 18 -15.70 -4.81 27.99
CA CYS A 18 -16.66 -5.70 28.65
C CYS A 18 -17.57 -6.50 27.70
N GLY A 19 -17.49 -6.28 26.38
CA GLY A 19 -18.31 -6.99 25.39
C GLY A 19 -19.78 -6.57 25.35
N ALA A 20 -20.20 -5.56 26.11
CA ALA A 20 -21.57 -5.04 26.04
C ALA A 20 -21.87 -4.50 24.62
N THR A 21 -23.09 -4.73 24.13
CA THR A 21 -23.55 -4.27 22.80
C THR A 21 -24.41 -3.02 22.86
N ASP A 22 -24.85 -2.64 24.05
CA ASP A 22 -25.82 -1.56 24.27
C ASP A 22 -25.11 -0.25 24.65
N ASP A 23 -25.71 0.87 24.25
CA ASP A 23 -25.26 2.26 24.53
C ASP A 23 -23.76 2.52 24.27
N LEU A 24 -23.30 2.10 23.10
CA LEU A 24 -21.91 2.21 22.70
C LEU A 24 -21.52 3.64 22.31
N LEU A 25 -20.54 4.17 23.03
CA LEU A 25 -19.87 5.43 22.79
C LEU A 25 -18.57 5.18 22.01
N ARG A 26 -18.31 6.01 21.00
CA ARG A 26 -17.02 5.97 20.29
C ARG A 26 -15.98 6.79 21.02
N CYS A 27 -14.71 6.39 20.92
CA CYS A 27 -13.61 7.26 21.31
C CYS A 27 -13.65 8.57 20.51
N SER A 28 -13.68 9.72 21.20
CA SER A 28 -13.80 11.03 20.55
C SER A 28 -12.59 11.40 19.69
N ARG A 29 -11.42 10.82 19.97
CA ARG A 29 -10.14 11.14 19.32
C ARG A 29 -9.87 10.33 18.05
N CYS A 30 -10.07 9.02 18.10
CA CYS A 30 -9.78 8.14 16.96
C CYS A 30 -11.05 7.63 16.26
N ARG A 31 -12.20 7.61 16.95
CA ARG A 31 -13.49 7.10 16.47
C ARG A 31 -13.46 5.67 15.92
N THR A 32 -12.42 4.91 16.23
CA THR A 32 -12.24 3.51 15.78
C THR A 32 -12.83 2.51 16.75
N GLU A 33 -12.74 2.78 18.06
CA GLU A 33 -13.12 1.86 19.13
C GLU A 33 -14.42 2.27 19.84
N TRP A 34 -15.16 1.28 20.34
CA TRP A 34 -16.45 1.45 21.02
C TRP A 34 -16.38 1.06 22.50
N PHE A 35 -17.08 1.82 23.34
CA PHE A 35 -17.14 1.63 24.79
C PHE A 35 -18.55 1.89 25.30
N CYS A 36 -19.10 1.05 26.18
CA CYS A 36 -20.42 1.30 26.78
C CYS A 36 -20.42 2.45 27.80
N SER A 37 -19.24 2.83 28.33
CA SER A 37 -19.13 3.88 29.35
C SER A 37 -17.74 4.49 29.41
N LEU A 38 -17.65 5.69 30.01
CA LEU A 38 -16.38 6.34 30.30
C LEU A 38 -15.51 5.51 31.27
N ALA A 39 -16.13 4.73 32.16
CA ALA A 39 -15.43 3.82 33.06
C ALA A 39 -14.70 2.72 32.28
N CYS A 40 -15.38 2.10 31.30
CA CYS A 40 -14.79 1.10 30.42
C CYS A 40 -13.68 1.68 29.53
N HIS A 41 -13.88 2.90 29.02
CA HIS A 41 -12.83 3.60 28.27
C HIS A 41 -11.58 3.85 29.13
N LYS A 42 -11.74 4.33 30.38
CA LYS A 42 -10.61 4.58 31.29
C LYS A 42 -9.88 3.29 31.69
N ALA A 43 -10.62 2.21 31.92
CA ALA A 43 -10.04 0.90 32.26
C ALA A 43 -9.21 0.33 31.10
N TYR A 44 -9.69 0.48 29.85
CA TYR A 44 -9.01 -0.01 28.66
C TYR A 44 -7.97 0.97 28.08
N TRP A 45 -7.91 2.21 28.60
CA TRP A 45 -7.01 3.27 28.12
C TRP A 45 -5.52 2.85 28.01
N PRO A 46 -4.93 2.09 28.96
CA PRO A 46 -3.54 1.66 28.84
C PRO A 46 -3.24 0.86 27.57
N PHE A 47 -4.22 0.11 27.06
CA PHE A 47 -4.11 -0.69 25.84
C PHE A 47 -4.53 0.11 24.60
N HIS A 48 -5.55 0.96 24.72
CA HIS A 48 -6.05 1.75 23.61
C HIS A 48 -5.12 2.90 23.20
N ARG A 49 -4.41 3.52 24.15
CA ARG A 49 -3.63 4.75 23.93
C ARG A 49 -2.59 4.61 22.81
N ASP A 50 -1.94 3.46 22.71
CA ASP A 50 -0.85 3.21 21.77
C ASP A 50 -1.37 3.14 20.32
N GLY A 51 -2.63 2.71 20.15
CA GLY A 51 -3.36 2.71 18.88
C GLY A 51 -4.22 3.96 18.62
N CYS A 52 -4.38 4.85 19.60
CA CYS A 52 -5.29 6.00 19.53
C CYS A 52 -4.72 7.17 18.70
N LYS A 53 -4.81 7.04 17.37
CA LYS A 53 -4.39 8.09 16.42
C LYS A 53 -5.56 8.96 15.98
N ARG A 54 -5.36 10.28 16.01
CA ARG A 54 -6.32 11.26 15.47
C ARG A 54 -6.17 11.28 13.94
N ASN A 55 -7.28 11.23 13.22
CA ASN A 55 -7.28 11.37 11.76
C ASN A 55 -8.13 12.58 11.37
N GLU A 56 -7.50 13.76 11.41
CA GLU A 56 -8.17 15.05 11.14
C GLU A 56 -8.75 15.10 9.72
N PHE A 57 -8.09 14.46 8.76
CA PHE A 57 -8.58 14.37 7.39
C PHE A 57 -9.85 13.51 7.28
N ALA A 58 -9.89 12.35 7.95
CA ALA A 58 -11.10 11.54 8.00
C ALA A 58 -12.24 12.26 8.76
N ASP A 59 -11.92 13.08 9.76
CA ASP A 59 -12.94 13.85 10.48
C ASP A 59 -13.53 14.99 9.63
N ALA A 60 -12.70 15.67 8.83
CA ALA A 60 -13.16 16.68 7.88
C ALA A 60 -14.01 16.07 6.74
N MET A 61 -13.67 14.85 6.33
CA MET A 61 -14.39 14.12 5.27
C MET A 61 -15.63 13.37 5.77
N GLU A 62 -15.89 13.30 7.08
CA GLU A 62 -17.02 12.54 7.64
C GLU A 62 -18.38 13.08 7.16
N GLU A 63 -18.48 14.41 6.99
CA GLU A 63 -19.70 15.07 6.55
C GLU A 63 -19.98 14.86 5.06
N SER A 64 -18.94 14.85 4.22
CA SER A 64 -19.06 14.71 2.77
C SER A 64 -19.09 13.25 2.30
N ASP A 65 -18.25 12.38 2.88
CA ASP A 65 -18.17 10.96 2.56
C ASP A 65 -17.87 10.10 3.80
N PRO A 66 -18.93 9.66 4.51
CA PRO A 66 -18.78 8.84 5.72
C PRO A 66 -18.19 7.45 5.41
N ARG A 67 -18.36 6.93 4.19
CA ARG A 67 -17.80 5.62 3.81
C ARG A 67 -16.29 5.72 3.63
N PHE A 68 -15.83 6.77 2.96
CA PHE A 68 -14.41 7.03 2.77
C PHE A 68 -13.70 7.37 4.08
N ALA A 69 -14.34 8.17 4.95
CA ALA A 69 -13.82 8.46 6.28
C ALA A 69 -13.66 7.19 7.13
N ALA A 70 -14.64 6.27 7.10
CA ALA A 70 -14.53 4.97 7.76
C ALA A 70 -13.40 4.11 7.19
N TRP A 71 -13.23 4.09 5.86
CA TRP A 71 -12.14 3.39 5.19
C TRP A 71 -10.75 3.93 5.59
N LEU A 72 -10.59 5.26 5.63
CA LEU A 72 -9.35 5.92 6.04
C LEU A 72 -8.94 5.56 7.48
N ARG A 73 -9.92 5.55 8.40
CA ARG A 73 -9.67 5.17 9.80
C ARG A 73 -9.28 3.70 9.95
N ARG A 74 -9.83 2.81 9.12
CA ARG A 74 -9.52 1.37 9.15
C ARG A 74 -8.17 1.01 8.53
N HIS A 75 -7.82 1.62 7.40
CA HIS A 75 -6.62 1.23 6.65
C HIS A 75 -5.37 2.03 7.02
N GLY A 76 -5.47 3.02 7.91
CA GLY A 76 -4.32 3.76 8.44
C GLY A 76 -3.50 4.49 7.37
N LYS A 77 -4.02 4.60 6.15
CA LYS A 77 -3.37 5.34 5.06
C LYS A 77 -3.62 6.81 5.33
N GLN A 78 -2.77 7.38 6.18
CA GLN A 78 -2.54 8.81 6.18
C GLN A 78 -2.27 9.16 4.71
N ALA A 79 -3.10 10.04 4.13
CA ALA A 79 -2.89 10.54 2.79
C ALA A 79 -1.66 11.45 2.83
N ILE A 80 -0.48 10.83 2.90
CA ILE A 80 0.76 11.49 2.55
C ILE A 80 0.62 11.67 1.04
N LEU A 81 0.20 12.86 0.59
CA LEU A 81 0.66 13.31 -0.72
C LEU A 81 2.17 13.14 -0.64
N GLY A 82 2.73 12.15 -1.34
CA GLY A 82 4.14 11.78 -1.21
C GLY A 82 4.99 13.05 -1.22
N ASP A 83 5.87 13.23 -0.22
CA ASP A 83 6.48 14.53 0.10
C ASP A 83 7.13 15.23 -1.09
N ALA A 84 7.58 14.47 -2.10
CA ALA A 84 8.11 14.99 -3.36
C ALA A 84 7.09 15.84 -4.17
N GLU A 85 5.80 15.57 -4.04
CA GLU A 85 4.73 16.26 -4.76
C GLU A 85 4.37 17.59 -4.11
N VAL A 86 4.26 17.60 -2.78
CA VAL A 86 4.07 18.82 -2.00
C VAL A 86 5.29 19.73 -2.15
N ASP A 87 6.50 19.16 -2.10
CA ASP A 87 7.74 19.90 -2.30
C ASP A 87 7.87 20.48 -3.73
N ARG A 88 7.38 19.76 -4.76
CA ARG A 88 7.30 20.30 -6.13
C ARG A 88 6.35 21.50 -6.21
N LEU A 89 5.17 21.40 -5.59
CA LEU A 89 4.17 22.48 -5.58
C LEU A 89 4.63 23.69 -4.77
N GLU A 90 5.26 23.47 -3.62
CA GLU A 90 5.81 24.55 -2.81
C GLU A 90 6.96 25.25 -3.52
N ARG A 91 7.87 24.49 -4.15
CA ARG A 91 8.96 25.07 -4.96
C ARG A 91 8.41 25.89 -6.12
N ALA A 92 7.39 25.40 -6.82
CA ALA A 92 6.73 26.13 -7.91
C ALA A 92 5.99 27.39 -7.42
N SER A 93 5.40 27.35 -6.21
CA SER A 93 4.77 28.54 -5.62
C SER A 93 5.77 29.62 -5.19
N ARG A 94 7.00 29.24 -4.87
CA ARG A 94 8.07 30.13 -4.43
C ARG A 94 9.03 30.53 -5.56
N ALA A 95 8.85 29.95 -6.75
CA ALA A 95 9.71 30.23 -7.90
C ALA A 95 9.44 31.64 -8.45
N VAL A 96 10.50 32.43 -8.59
CA VAL A 96 10.45 33.77 -9.22
C VAL A 96 10.40 33.67 -10.75
N SER A 97 10.81 32.51 -11.29
CA SER A 97 10.78 32.20 -12.72
C SER A 97 10.55 30.70 -12.94
N GLY A 98 9.81 30.34 -13.99
CA GLY A 98 9.40 28.96 -14.28
C GLY A 98 7.87 28.76 -14.18
N PRO A 99 7.38 27.51 -14.26
CA PRO A 99 5.95 27.19 -14.17
C PRO A 99 5.40 27.54 -12.80
N GLY A 100 4.27 28.24 -12.75
CA GLY A 100 3.61 28.59 -11.51
C GLY A 100 3.01 27.37 -10.82
N ARG A 101 2.56 27.54 -9.58
CA ARG A 101 1.85 26.50 -8.82
C ARG A 101 0.67 25.93 -9.62
N GLU A 102 -0.09 26.78 -10.31
CA GLU A 102 -1.25 26.37 -11.13
C GLU A 102 -0.83 25.57 -12.37
N ASP A 103 0.26 25.95 -13.03
CA ASP A 103 0.81 25.20 -14.18
C ASP A 103 1.31 23.81 -13.76
N VAL A 104 1.99 23.74 -12.61
CA VAL A 104 2.43 22.48 -12.03
C VAL A 104 1.21 21.63 -11.64
N MET A 105 0.22 22.20 -10.94
CA MET A 105 -1.04 21.51 -10.64
C MET A 105 -1.72 20.97 -11.92
N HIS A 106 -1.82 21.77 -12.97
CA HIS A 106 -2.42 21.35 -14.24
C HIS A 106 -1.63 20.25 -14.95
N SER A 107 -0.30 20.26 -14.85
CA SER A 107 0.54 19.18 -15.37
C SER A 107 0.35 17.86 -14.60
N MET A 108 0.13 17.92 -13.28
CA MET A 108 -0.12 16.74 -12.43
C MET A 108 -1.48 16.10 -12.72
N TYR A 109 -2.51 16.93 -12.88
CA TYR A 109 -3.87 16.47 -13.19
C TYR A 109 -4.14 16.35 -14.68
N GLY A 110 -3.10 16.53 -15.52
CA GLY A 110 -3.07 16.38 -16.97
C GLY A 110 -3.24 14.94 -17.47
N LYS A 111 -4.21 14.21 -16.89
CA LYS A 111 -5.02 13.32 -17.70
C LYS A 111 -5.68 14.21 -18.76
N LEU A 112 -5.04 14.31 -19.92
CA LEU A 112 -5.67 14.83 -21.12
C LEU A 112 -7.02 14.12 -21.26
N ASP A 113 -8.11 14.88 -21.25
CA ASP A 113 -9.38 14.40 -21.76
C ASP A 113 -9.40 14.69 -23.26
N PRO A 114 -9.49 13.68 -24.14
CA PRO A 114 -9.65 12.26 -23.85
C PRO A 114 -8.33 11.54 -23.52
N LYS A 115 -8.44 10.51 -22.66
CA LYS A 115 -7.35 9.61 -22.26
C LYS A 115 -6.50 9.23 -23.49
N PRO A 116 -5.17 9.38 -23.46
CA PRO A 116 -4.33 9.00 -24.59
C PRO A 116 -4.57 7.51 -24.90
N GLU A 117 -4.74 7.21 -26.18
CA GLU A 117 -4.91 5.84 -26.63
C GLU A 117 -3.69 5.02 -26.17
N GLY A 118 -3.95 3.81 -25.66
CA GLY A 118 -2.87 2.90 -25.31
C GLY A 118 -1.98 2.60 -26.53
N PRO A 119 -0.73 2.15 -26.32
CA PRO A 119 0.18 1.84 -27.42
C PRO A 119 -0.46 0.84 -28.39
N LYS A 120 -0.59 1.26 -29.66
CA LYS A 120 -1.14 0.45 -30.74
C LYS A 120 -0.05 -0.47 -31.30
N TYR A 121 0.15 -1.62 -30.68
CA TYR A 121 1.07 -2.64 -31.21
C TYR A 121 0.53 -3.23 -32.50
N SER A 122 1.35 -3.22 -33.55
CA SER A 122 1.05 -3.93 -34.80
C SER A 122 1.01 -5.45 -34.56
N LEU A 123 0.37 -6.22 -35.44
CA LEU A 123 0.35 -7.68 -35.32
C LEU A 123 1.76 -8.28 -35.34
N ASP A 124 2.64 -7.74 -36.19
CA ASP A 124 4.04 -8.14 -36.28
C ASP A 124 4.79 -7.87 -34.97
N GLU A 125 4.56 -6.70 -34.36
CA GLU A 125 5.17 -6.32 -33.10
C GLU A 125 4.68 -7.19 -31.92
N LYS A 126 3.39 -7.55 -31.90
CA LYS A 126 2.85 -8.50 -30.91
C LYS A 126 3.47 -9.89 -31.05
N LEU A 127 3.72 -10.35 -32.28
CA LEU A 127 4.40 -11.63 -32.53
C LEU A 127 5.85 -11.60 -32.03
N ARG A 128 6.58 -10.50 -32.27
CA ARG A 128 7.96 -10.31 -31.75
C ARG A 128 8.00 -10.33 -30.23
N VAL A 129 7.03 -9.70 -29.56
CA VAL A 129 6.92 -9.74 -28.10
C VAL A 129 6.65 -11.16 -27.61
N GLN A 130 5.68 -11.86 -28.22
CA GLN A 130 5.35 -13.25 -27.86
C GLN A 130 6.53 -14.21 -28.09
N GLU A 131 7.30 -14.00 -29.15
CA GLU A 131 8.49 -14.80 -29.44
C GLU A 131 9.60 -14.55 -28.42
N ARG A 132 9.82 -13.29 -28.04
CA ARG A 132 10.76 -12.95 -26.97
C ARG A 132 10.34 -13.56 -25.64
N GLU A 133 9.06 -13.49 -25.28
CA GLU A 133 8.52 -14.11 -24.06
C GLU A 133 8.70 -15.63 -24.08
N ARG A 134 8.50 -16.30 -25.22
CA ARG A 134 8.77 -17.74 -25.37
C ARG A 134 10.25 -18.07 -25.21
N GLN A 135 11.13 -17.26 -25.78
CA GLN A 135 12.59 -17.43 -25.64
C GLN A 135 13.02 -17.22 -24.18
N GLU A 136 12.49 -16.20 -23.50
CA GLU A 136 12.75 -15.93 -22.09
C GLU A 136 12.22 -17.06 -21.19
N ALA A 137 11.03 -17.58 -21.46
CA ALA A 137 10.47 -18.73 -20.74
C ALA A 137 11.34 -19.99 -20.92
N MET A 138 11.78 -20.26 -22.16
CA MET A 138 12.68 -21.38 -22.46
C MET A 138 14.04 -21.21 -21.77
N LYS A 139 14.62 -20.00 -21.78
CA LYS A 139 15.86 -19.69 -21.09
C LYS A 139 15.73 -19.89 -19.57
N THR A 140 14.60 -19.45 -19.00
CA THR A 140 14.30 -19.61 -17.57
C THR A 140 14.19 -21.08 -17.18
N GLN A 141 13.54 -21.90 -18.02
CA GLN A 141 13.47 -23.35 -17.82
C GLN A 141 14.86 -24.02 -17.89
N LEU A 142 15.72 -23.58 -18.83
CA LEU A 142 17.09 -24.08 -18.93
C LEU A 142 17.93 -23.69 -17.70
N MET A 143 17.80 -22.45 -17.23
CA MET A 143 18.47 -22.01 -16.00
C MET A 143 18.01 -22.82 -14.79
N ASN A 144 16.71 -23.06 -14.63
CA ASN A 144 16.17 -23.90 -13.56
C ASN A 144 16.71 -25.35 -13.63
N ARG A 145 16.90 -25.91 -14.84
CA ARG A 145 17.57 -27.22 -15.01
C ARG A 145 19.05 -27.18 -14.61
N GLN A 146 19.75 -26.08 -14.88
CA GLN A 146 21.13 -25.91 -14.45
C GLN A 146 21.20 -25.79 -12.92
N ASP A 147 20.30 -25.05 -12.29
CA ASP A 147 20.20 -24.93 -10.83
C ASP A 147 19.93 -26.29 -10.16
N ALA A 148 19.08 -27.12 -10.77
CA ALA A 148 18.88 -28.51 -10.34
C ALA A 148 20.16 -29.37 -10.51
N ALA A 149 20.98 -29.11 -11.52
CA ALA A 149 22.26 -29.80 -11.70
C ALA A 149 23.31 -29.35 -10.68
N TRP A 150 23.39 -28.05 -10.37
CA TRP A 150 24.30 -27.50 -9.35
C TRP A 150 23.99 -28.04 -7.96
N SER A 151 22.71 -28.18 -7.61
CA SER A 151 22.29 -28.75 -6.31
C SER A 151 22.54 -30.25 -6.17
N ALA A 152 22.75 -30.97 -7.29
CA ALA A 152 23.09 -32.40 -7.28
C ALA A 152 24.60 -32.67 -7.15
N ILE A 153 25.45 -31.64 -7.26
CA ILE A 153 26.89 -31.79 -7.06
C ILE A 153 27.15 -32.01 -5.56
N THR A 154 27.63 -33.19 -5.21
CA THR A 154 28.11 -33.50 -3.87
C THR A 154 29.56 -33.08 -3.76
N ILE A 155 29.85 -32.14 -2.86
CA ILE A 155 31.22 -31.71 -2.55
C ILE A 155 31.76 -32.68 -1.51
N ASP A 156 32.93 -33.26 -1.79
CA ASP A 156 33.59 -34.18 -0.87
C ASP A 156 33.96 -33.42 0.44
N PRO A 157 33.68 -33.98 1.63
CA PRO A 157 33.97 -33.31 2.90
C PRO A 157 35.47 -33.03 3.15
N ASP A 158 36.37 -33.76 2.48
CA ASP A 158 37.82 -33.59 2.59
C ASP A 158 38.38 -32.60 1.55
N MET A 159 37.53 -32.14 0.62
CA MET A 159 37.90 -31.19 -0.43
C MET A 159 38.26 -29.83 0.19
N GLY A 160 39.57 -29.53 0.24
CA GLY A 160 40.12 -28.28 0.78
C GLY A 160 40.88 -28.40 2.11
N LEU A 161 40.99 -29.59 2.70
CA LEU A 161 41.79 -29.84 3.91
C LEU A 161 43.29 -30.06 3.63
N GLU A 162 43.67 -30.16 2.36
CA GLU A 162 45.03 -30.44 1.88
C GLU A 162 46.03 -29.31 2.20
N CYS A 163 45.54 -28.09 2.42
CA CYS A 163 46.34 -26.93 2.81
C CYS A 163 46.55 -26.81 4.34
N ALA A 164 45.93 -27.67 5.14
CA ALA A 164 45.99 -27.64 6.60
C ALA A 164 46.93 -28.73 7.16
N ARG A 165 48.18 -28.79 6.69
CA ARG A 165 49.23 -29.56 7.39
C ARG A 165 50.13 -28.61 8.18
N PRO A 166 50.09 -28.61 9.52
CA PRO A 166 51.12 -27.97 10.32
C PRO A 166 52.43 -28.76 10.18
N SER A 167 53.48 -28.07 9.73
CA SER A 167 54.89 -28.48 9.81
C SER A 167 55.39 -28.54 11.24
#